data_AF-A0A9W8JRE7-F1
#
_entry.id   AF-A0A9W8JRE7-F1
#
_cell.length_a   1.000
_cell.length_b   1.000
_cell.length_c   1.000
_cell.angle_alpha   90.00
_cell.angle_beta   90.00
_cell.angle_gamma   90.00
#
_symmetry.space_group_name_H-M   'P 1'
#
loop_
_entity.id
_entity.type
_entity.pdbx_description
1 polymer ?
#
loop_
_entity_poly.entity_id
_entity_poly.type
_entity_poly.pdbx_seq_one_letter_code
_entity_poly.pdbx_strand_id
1 'polypeptide(L)'
;MNVFNATTGVSTSRAATATPRPQEKAELDQSYLGMVPPARFIKARYMPPTPHEYPSMDQMVYQAHQRPSLVPVRVEFETETHRIRDCFVWNINEALIKPETFAKIFCNDLDIPADTWAPTIAAQIRAQLEDFEGVAAMDLGLDGALDLESAPPEGEEVPECRVILSIDVQIANHHLMDHIEWDLMSPLTPEAFSTTLCASSG
;
A
#
# COMPACT_ATOMS: atom_id res chain seq x y z
N MET A 1 -19.66 -31.35 -70.49
CA MET A 1 -20.34 -30.22 -69.82
C MET A 1 -20.85 -30.77 -68.49
N ASN A 2 -20.11 -30.62 -67.38
CA ASN A 2 -20.19 -29.53 -66.39
C ASN A 2 -21.65 -29.29 -65.94
N VAL A 3 -22.06 -29.28 -64.66
CA VAL A 3 -21.43 -29.11 -63.34
C VAL A 3 -22.48 -29.56 -62.28
N PHE A 4 -22.11 -30.36 -61.28
CA PHE A 4 -21.86 -30.00 -59.86
C PHE A 4 -23.00 -29.37 -59.03
N ASN A 5 -23.29 -30.06 -57.93
CA ASN A 5 -24.19 -29.76 -56.82
C ASN A 5 -23.53 -28.74 -55.88
N ALA A 6 -24.28 -27.74 -55.37
CA ALA A 6 -23.76 -26.75 -54.42
C ALA A 6 -24.59 -26.74 -53.13
N THR A 7 -24.06 -27.39 -52.10
CA THR A 7 -24.45 -27.25 -50.70
C THR A 7 -23.73 -26.03 -50.11
N THR A 8 -24.48 -25.08 -49.57
CA THR A 8 -23.96 -23.90 -48.87
C THR A 8 -23.48 -24.28 -47.47
N GLY A 9 -22.17 -24.26 -47.25
CA GLY A 9 -21.56 -24.29 -45.91
C GLY A 9 -21.10 -22.89 -45.52
N VAL A 10 -21.70 -22.31 -44.47
CA VAL A 10 -21.23 -21.08 -43.83
C VAL A 10 -20.09 -21.45 -42.89
N SER A 11 -18.87 -21.05 -43.22
CA SER A 11 -17.69 -21.24 -42.37
C SER A 11 -17.65 -20.19 -41.27
N THR A 12 -17.80 -20.62 -40.01
CA THR A 12 -17.46 -19.83 -38.83
C THR A 12 -15.94 -19.75 -38.70
N SER A 13 -15.38 -18.54 -38.78
CA SER A 13 -13.96 -18.28 -38.55
C SER A 13 -13.63 -18.46 -37.06
N ARG A 14 -13.03 -19.59 -36.70
CA ARG A 14 -12.44 -19.84 -35.39
C ARG A 14 -11.19 -18.96 -35.25
N ALA A 15 -11.22 -17.99 -34.33
CA ALA A 15 -10.04 -17.21 -33.98
C ALA A 15 -8.97 -18.16 -33.42
N ALA A 16 -7.86 -18.30 -34.15
CA ALA A 16 -6.70 -19.02 -33.67
C ALA A 16 -5.99 -18.18 -32.60
N THR A 17 -5.88 -18.70 -31.40
CA THR A 17 -4.93 -18.21 -30.39
C THR A 17 -3.53 -18.41 -30.94
N ALA A 18 -2.96 -17.37 -31.56
CA ALA A 18 -1.61 -17.36 -32.08
C ALA A 18 -0.63 -17.48 -30.91
N THR A 19 0.24 -18.49 -30.95
CA THR A 19 1.37 -18.60 -30.04
C THR A 19 2.36 -17.47 -30.35
N PRO A 20 2.81 -16.70 -29.34
CA PRO A 20 3.70 -15.57 -29.57
C PRO A 20 5.05 -16.05 -30.13
N ARG A 21 5.62 -15.26 -31.04
CA ARG A 21 6.92 -15.57 -31.65
C ARG A 21 8.01 -15.54 -30.55
N PRO A 22 9.12 -16.31 -30.69
CA PRO A 22 10.16 -16.37 -29.66
C PRO A 22 10.71 -15.00 -29.22
N GLN A 23 10.76 -14.05 -30.15
CA GLN A 23 11.21 -12.68 -29.94
C GLN A 23 10.21 -11.85 -29.11
N GLU A 24 8.90 -12.05 -29.31
CA GLU A 24 7.84 -11.41 -28.53
C GLU A 24 7.78 -11.96 -27.10
N LYS A 25 8.09 -13.25 -26.92
CA LYS A 25 8.18 -13.86 -25.59
C LYS A 25 9.33 -13.26 -24.77
N ALA A 26 10.49 -13.09 -25.39
CA ALA A 26 11.65 -12.46 -24.75
C ALA A 26 11.40 -10.99 -24.37
N GLU A 27 10.66 -10.24 -25.20
CA GLU A 27 10.25 -8.86 -24.85
C GLU A 27 9.18 -8.82 -23.76
N LEU A 28 8.26 -9.78 -23.72
CA LEU A 28 7.23 -9.85 -22.68
C LEU A 28 7.83 -10.18 -21.31
N ASP A 29 8.83 -11.05 -21.29
CA ASP A 29 9.53 -11.49 -20.06
C ASP A 29 10.54 -10.45 -19.56
N GLN A 30 10.73 -9.33 -20.28
CA GLN A 30 11.60 -8.22 -19.85
C GLN A 30 10.94 -7.43 -18.72
N SER A 31 11.74 -7.01 -17.71
CA SER A 31 11.25 -6.11 -16.67
C SER A 31 11.01 -4.70 -17.23
N TYR A 32 9.77 -4.23 -17.13
CA TYR A 32 9.36 -2.86 -17.45
C TYR A 32 9.21 -1.98 -16.20
N LEU A 33 9.80 -2.36 -15.07
CA LEU A 33 9.69 -1.60 -13.83
C LEU A 33 10.21 -0.17 -14.02
N GLY A 34 9.37 0.83 -13.79
CA GLY A 34 9.70 2.25 -14.00
C GLY A 34 9.59 2.75 -15.45
N MET A 35 9.20 1.88 -16.39
CA MET A 35 9.02 2.21 -17.81
C MET A 35 7.58 1.91 -18.24
N VAL A 36 7.06 2.62 -19.24
CA VAL A 36 5.75 2.27 -19.83
C VAL A 36 5.95 1.03 -20.73
N PRO A 37 5.29 -0.10 -20.45
CA PRO A 37 5.38 -1.27 -21.31
C PRO A 37 4.86 -0.97 -22.73
N PRO A 38 5.39 -1.62 -23.78
CA PRO A 38 4.89 -1.45 -25.14
C PRO A 38 3.38 -1.68 -25.23
N ALA A 39 2.65 -0.77 -25.87
CA ALA A 39 1.18 -0.78 -25.92
C ALA A 39 0.57 -2.10 -26.42
N ARG A 40 1.30 -2.87 -27.26
CA ARG A 40 0.90 -4.21 -27.72
C ARG A 40 0.73 -5.25 -26.61
N PHE A 41 1.37 -5.03 -25.47
CA PHE A 41 1.26 -5.87 -24.27
C PHE A 41 0.23 -5.34 -23.26
N ILE A 42 -0.28 -4.12 -23.46
CA ILE A 42 -1.29 -3.52 -22.59
C ILE A 42 -2.68 -3.91 -23.10
N LYS A 43 -3.45 -4.60 -22.28
CA LYS A 43 -4.86 -4.92 -22.54
C LYS A 43 -5.74 -4.18 -21.55
N ALA A 44 -6.60 -3.32 -22.07
CA ALA A 44 -7.62 -2.67 -21.25
C ALA A 44 -8.59 -3.73 -20.71
N ARG A 45 -8.84 -3.70 -19.41
CA ARG A 45 -9.82 -4.53 -18.73
C ARG A 45 -10.84 -3.61 -18.07
N TYR A 46 -12.12 -4.00 -18.10
CA TYR A 46 -13.15 -3.29 -17.34
C TYR A 46 -12.92 -3.49 -15.85
N MET A 47 -12.72 -2.40 -15.12
CA MET A 47 -12.61 -2.38 -13.67
C MET A 47 -13.93 -1.84 -13.12
N PRO A 48 -14.71 -2.64 -12.38
CA PRO A 48 -15.92 -2.15 -11.74
C PRO A 48 -15.53 -1.14 -10.65
N PRO A 49 -16.40 -0.15 -10.34
CA PRO A 49 -16.18 0.75 -9.22
C PRO A 49 -15.98 -0.03 -7.92
N THR A 50 -15.01 0.37 -7.12
CA THR A 50 -14.79 -0.21 -5.80
C THR A 50 -16.04 0.02 -4.93
N PRO A 51 -16.66 -1.06 -4.39
CA PRO A 51 -17.83 -0.92 -3.54
C PRO A 51 -17.42 -0.37 -2.18
N HIS A 52 -17.45 0.95 -2.04
CA HIS A 52 -17.19 1.61 -0.77
C HIS A 52 -18.41 1.53 0.14
N GLU A 53 -18.18 1.11 1.37
CA GLU A 53 -19.15 1.31 2.44
C GLU A 53 -19.03 2.75 2.92
N TYR A 54 -20.14 3.49 2.89
CA TYR A 54 -20.20 4.88 3.34
C TYR A 54 -20.85 4.92 4.72
N PRO A 55 -20.08 5.16 5.79
CA PRO A 55 -20.62 5.30 7.14
C PRO A 55 -21.56 6.50 7.24
N SER A 56 -22.36 6.55 8.30
CA SER A 56 -23.21 7.72 8.55
C SER A 56 -22.36 8.94 8.89
N MET A 57 -22.88 10.15 8.62
CA MET A 57 -22.20 11.40 8.99
C MET A 57 -21.86 11.44 10.48
N ASP A 58 -22.75 10.97 11.35
CA ASP A 58 -22.51 10.94 12.80
C ASP A 58 -21.34 10.03 13.17
N GLN A 59 -21.22 8.86 12.52
CA GLN A 59 -20.10 7.94 12.71
C GLN A 59 -18.79 8.55 12.23
N MET A 60 -18.80 9.21 11.07
CA MET A 60 -17.63 9.89 10.52
C MET A 60 -17.16 11.03 11.45
N VAL A 61 -18.09 11.84 11.93
CA VAL A 61 -17.80 12.93 12.87
C VAL A 61 -17.26 12.36 14.17
N TYR A 62 -17.89 11.33 14.73
CA TYR A 62 -17.40 10.68 15.95
C TYR A 62 -15.96 10.15 15.79
N GLN A 63 -15.69 9.47 14.68
CA GLN A 63 -14.37 8.92 14.38
C GLN A 63 -13.32 10.01 14.18
N ALA A 64 -13.66 11.11 13.53
CA ALA A 64 -12.75 12.23 13.30
C ALA A 64 -12.31 12.94 14.60
N HIS A 65 -13.07 12.81 15.69
CA HIS A 65 -12.69 13.34 17.00
C HIS A 65 -11.78 12.39 17.81
N GLN A 66 -11.58 11.15 17.36
CA GLN A 66 -10.67 10.22 18.03
C GLN A 66 -9.23 10.62 17.74
N ARG A 67 -8.36 10.55 18.76
CA ARG A 67 -6.92 10.78 18.57
C ARG A 67 -6.35 9.66 17.70
N PRO A 68 -5.64 9.97 16.59
CA PRO A 68 -5.01 8.94 15.78
C PRO A 68 -3.82 8.35 16.52
N SER A 69 -3.67 7.03 16.46
CA SER A 69 -2.48 6.33 16.92
C SER A 69 -2.00 5.43 15.79
N LEU A 70 -0.91 5.86 15.15
CA LEU A 70 -0.44 5.32 13.90
C LEU A 70 0.56 4.19 14.14
N VAL A 71 0.30 3.03 13.55
CA VAL A 71 1.17 1.85 13.63
C VAL A 71 1.65 1.44 12.24
N PRO A 72 2.95 1.17 12.05
CA PRO A 72 3.47 0.68 10.79
C PRO A 72 3.04 -0.78 10.59
N VAL A 73 2.45 -1.07 9.44
CA VAL A 73 1.98 -2.40 9.05
C VAL A 73 2.70 -2.84 7.79
N ARG A 74 3.24 -4.05 7.82
CA ARG A 74 3.88 -4.71 6.67
C ARG A 74 3.07 -5.93 6.26
N VAL A 75 2.73 -6.03 4.98
CA VAL A 75 2.11 -7.23 4.42
C VAL A 75 3.05 -7.88 3.42
N GLU A 76 3.27 -9.18 3.59
CA GLU A 76 4.12 -9.97 2.71
C GLU A 76 3.47 -11.32 2.41
N PHE A 77 3.31 -11.62 1.13
CA PHE A 77 2.81 -12.90 0.66
C PHE A 77 3.20 -13.14 -0.80
N GLU A 78 3.19 -14.41 -1.18
CA GLU A 78 3.56 -14.86 -2.51
C GLU A 78 2.38 -15.59 -3.15
N THR A 79 1.95 -15.07 -4.29
CA THR A 79 0.98 -15.70 -5.17
C THR A 79 1.71 -16.53 -6.23
N GLU A 80 0.98 -17.26 -7.08
CA GLU A 80 1.61 -17.99 -8.19
C GLU A 80 2.36 -17.08 -9.18
N THR A 81 1.99 -15.80 -9.25
CA THR A 81 2.46 -14.86 -10.27
C THR A 81 3.22 -13.66 -9.71
N HIS A 82 3.02 -13.32 -8.44
CA HIS A 82 3.56 -12.10 -7.82
C HIS A 82 4.08 -12.37 -6.42
N ARG A 83 5.20 -11.71 -6.08
CA ARG A 83 5.71 -11.59 -4.71
C ARG A 83 5.38 -10.19 -4.22
N ILE A 84 4.44 -10.09 -3.29
CA ILE A 84 3.91 -8.82 -2.81
C ILE A 84 4.55 -8.52 -1.46
N ARG A 85 5.15 -7.32 -1.36
CA ARG A 85 5.71 -6.75 -0.15
C ARG A 85 5.28 -5.29 -0.11
N ASP A 86 4.43 -4.97 0.85
CA ASP A 86 3.93 -3.61 1.03
C ASP A 86 4.06 -3.16 2.48
N CYS A 87 4.21 -1.84 2.68
CA CYS A 87 4.36 -1.19 3.97
C CYS A 87 3.52 0.07 3.98
N PHE A 88 2.61 0.16 4.93
CA PHE A 88 1.73 1.31 5.12
C PHE A 88 1.54 1.57 6.61
N VAL A 89 0.84 2.66 6.92
CA VAL A 89 0.54 3.06 8.30
C VAL A 89 -0.95 2.88 8.55
N TRP A 90 -1.31 2.30 9.68
CA TRP A 90 -2.69 2.06 10.08
C TRP A 90 -3.00 2.83 11.37
N ASN A 91 -4.17 3.45 11.46
CA ASN A 91 -4.63 4.02 12.72
C ASN A 91 -5.23 2.88 13.57
N ILE A 92 -4.59 2.51 14.69
CA ILE A 92 -5.10 1.43 15.55
C ILE A 92 -6.48 1.75 16.15
N ASN A 93 -6.80 3.05 16.28
CA ASN A 93 -8.11 3.53 16.71
C ASN A 93 -9.13 3.57 15.56
N GLU A 94 -8.83 3.01 14.38
CA GLU A 94 -9.73 2.97 13.22
C GLU A 94 -10.94 2.06 13.45
N ALA A 95 -12.14 2.64 13.45
CA ALA A 95 -13.38 1.93 13.74
C ALA A 95 -14.26 1.66 12.51
N LEU A 96 -14.14 2.47 11.45
CA LEU A 96 -15.02 2.45 10.29
C LEU A 96 -14.51 1.52 9.20
N ILE A 97 -13.21 1.58 8.88
CA ILE A 97 -12.61 0.70 7.87
C ILE A 97 -11.99 -0.52 8.57
N LYS A 98 -12.56 -1.70 8.33
CA LYS A 98 -12.02 -2.95 8.88
C LYS A 98 -10.87 -3.48 8.01
N PRO A 99 -9.88 -4.18 8.61
CA PRO A 99 -8.80 -4.83 7.86
C PRO A 99 -9.31 -5.72 6.73
N GLU A 100 -10.44 -6.40 6.91
CA GLU A 100 -11.06 -7.25 5.90
C GLU A 100 -11.59 -6.45 4.69
N THR A 101 -12.14 -5.26 4.94
CA THR A 101 -12.61 -4.36 3.87
C THR A 101 -11.41 -3.80 3.11
N PHE A 102 -10.38 -3.34 3.82
CA PHE A 102 -9.12 -2.89 3.21
C PHE A 102 -8.49 -4.00 2.37
N ALA A 103 -8.37 -5.21 2.91
CA ALA A 103 -7.75 -6.35 2.23
C ALA A 103 -8.48 -6.74 0.94
N LYS A 104 -9.81 -6.61 0.87
CA LYS A 104 -10.57 -6.83 -0.37
C LYS A 104 -10.25 -5.77 -1.43
N ILE A 105 -10.18 -4.50 -1.02
CA ILE A 105 -9.81 -3.40 -1.92
C ILE A 105 -8.39 -3.61 -2.43
N PHE A 106 -7.46 -3.90 -1.53
CA PHE A 106 -6.07 -4.24 -1.85
C PHE A 106 -5.96 -5.37 -2.88
N CYS A 107 -6.73 -6.46 -2.69
CA CYS A 107 -6.75 -7.56 -3.67
C CYS A 107 -7.30 -7.13 -5.03
N ASN A 108 -8.36 -6.31 -5.05
CA ASN A 108 -8.95 -5.82 -6.28
C ASN A 108 -8.01 -4.89 -7.05
N ASP A 109 -7.28 -4.02 -6.33
CA ASP A 109 -6.33 -3.07 -6.92
C ASP A 109 -5.13 -3.79 -7.56
N LEU A 110 -4.69 -4.90 -6.96
CA LEU A 110 -3.62 -5.75 -7.49
C LEU A 110 -4.11 -6.84 -8.46
N ASP A 111 -5.41 -6.90 -8.74
CA ASP A 111 -6.06 -7.90 -9.59
C ASP A 111 -5.74 -9.36 -9.18
N ILE A 112 -5.75 -9.62 -7.87
CA ILE A 112 -5.54 -10.95 -7.27
C ILE A 112 -6.83 -11.52 -6.63
N PRO A 113 -6.97 -12.85 -6.49
CA PRO A 113 -8.18 -13.46 -5.94
C PRO A 113 -8.46 -13.05 -4.48
N ALA A 114 -9.43 -12.16 -4.26
CA ALA A 114 -9.78 -11.64 -2.94
C ALA A 114 -10.23 -12.73 -1.96
N ASP A 115 -10.97 -13.74 -2.41
CA ASP A 115 -11.43 -14.85 -1.57
C ASP A 115 -10.27 -15.67 -0.99
N THR A 116 -9.14 -15.70 -1.69
CA THR A 116 -7.93 -16.43 -1.27
C THR A 116 -7.04 -15.56 -0.40
N TRP A 117 -6.80 -14.31 -0.78
CA TRP A 117 -5.74 -13.48 -0.19
C TRP A 117 -6.23 -12.48 0.85
N ALA A 118 -7.48 -12.00 0.77
CA ALA A 118 -7.99 -11.02 1.71
C ALA A 118 -8.00 -11.51 3.18
N PRO A 119 -8.36 -12.77 3.50
CA PRO A 119 -8.28 -13.27 4.86
C PRO A 119 -6.85 -13.28 5.42
N THR A 120 -5.87 -13.63 4.57
CA THR A 120 -4.45 -13.66 4.92
C THR A 120 -3.93 -12.26 5.23
N ILE A 121 -4.23 -11.29 4.36
CA ILE A 121 -3.84 -9.89 4.54
C ILE A 121 -4.47 -9.32 5.82
N ALA A 122 -5.78 -9.52 6.01
CA ALA A 122 -6.47 -9.05 7.20
C ALA A 122 -5.91 -9.65 8.50
N ALA A 123 -5.54 -10.94 8.48
CA ALA A 123 -4.89 -11.60 9.61
C ALA A 123 -3.51 -11.01 9.92
N GLN A 124 -2.69 -10.73 8.88
CA GLN A 124 -1.38 -10.09 9.05
C GLN A 124 -1.51 -8.67 9.64
N ILE A 125 -2.50 -7.90 9.18
CA ILE A 125 -2.78 -6.58 9.74
C ILE A 125 -3.16 -6.72 11.21
N ARG A 126 -4.18 -7.54 11.54
CA ARG A 126 -4.65 -7.70 12.93
C ARG A 126 -3.58 -8.18 13.89
N ALA A 127 -2.76 -9.15 13.50
CA ALA A 127 -1.66 -9.62 14.34
C ALA A 127 -0.68 -8.50 14.69
N GLN A 128 -0.32 -7.66 13.72
CA GLN A 128 0.54 -6.50 13.97
C GLN A 128 -0.16 -5.46 14.87
N LEU A 129 -1.45 -5.19 14.67
CA LEU A 129 -2.18 -4.27 15.54
C LEU A 129 -2.17 -4.74 17.01
N GLU A 130 -2.37 -6.05 17.24
CA GLU A 130 -2.31 -6.66 18.57
C GLU A 130 -0.90 -6.55 19.19
N ASP A 131 0.15 -6.81 18.39
CA ASP A 131 1.54 -6.69 18.85
C ASP A 131 1.92 -5.24 19.21
N PHE A 132 1.36 -4.26 18.50
CA PHE A 132 1.63 -2.83 18.73
C PHE A 132 0.74 -2.20 19.82
N GLU A 133 -0.27 -2.87 20.35
CA GLU A 133 -1.21 -2.30 21.33
C GLU A 133 -0.49 -1.75 22.57
N GLY A 134 0.50 -2.49 23.09
CA GLY A 134 1.29 -2.08 24.25
C GLY A 134 2.21 -0.88 23.98
N VAL A 135 2.72 -0.74 22.76
CA VAL A 135 3.58 0.39 22.35
C VAL A 135 2.72 1.63 22.07
N ALA A 136 1.57 1.45 21.43
CA ALA A 136 0.60 2.51 21.17
C ALA A 136 0.01 3.10 22.47
N ALA A 137 -0.05 2.31 23.54
CA ALA A 137 -0.46 2.76 24.86
C ALA A 137 0.65 3.54 25.62
N MET A 138 1.89 3.54 25.14
CA MET A 138 2.95 4.33 25.75
C MET A 138 2.76 5.81 25.43
N ASP A 139 2.68 6.63 26.45
CA ASP A 139 2.63 8.09 26.32
C ASP A 139 4.04 8.63 26.06
N LEU A 140 4.56 8.35 24.87
CA LEU A 140 5.80 8.92 24.37
C LEU A 140 5.44 10.11 23.48
N GLY A 141 5.59 11.33 24.03
CA GLY A 141 5.63 12.57 23.25
C GLY A 141 4.33 12.99 22.55
N LEU A 142 3.23 12.25 22.68
CA LEU A 142 1.94 12.64 22.06
C LEU A 142 1.30 13.84 22.76
N ASP A 143 1.46 13.97 24.07
CA ASP A 143 1.04 15.16 24.82
C ASP A 143 2.06 16.32 24.70
N GLY A 144 3.31 16.04 24.34
CA GLY A 144 4.37 17.05 24.13
C GLY A 144 4.27 17.80 22.79
N ALA A 145 3.69 17.20 21.75
CA ALA A 145 3.45 17.86 20.47
C ALA A 145 2.28 18.88 20.52
N LEU A 146 1.41 18.79 21.53
CA LEU A 146 0.25 19.67 21.71
C LEU A 146 0.49 20.80 22.72
N ASP A 147 1.54 20.74 23.53
CA ASP A 147 1.87 21.76 24.51
C ASP A 147 3.08 22.61 24.08
N LEU A 148 3.12 22.96 22.80
CA LEU A 148 4.15 23.85 22.21
C LEU A 148 4.18 25.26 22.86
N GLU A 149 3.17 25.60 23.67
CA GLU A 149 3.03 26.89 24.35
C GLU A 149 3.32 26.82 25.85
N SER A 150 3.46 25.64 26.47
CA SER A 150 4.00 25.58 27.83
C SER A 150 5.51 25.67 27.75
N ALA A 151 6.02 26.88 27.96
CA ALA A 151 7.41 27.03 28.33
C ALA A 151 7.63 26.16 29.58
N PRO A 152 8.59 25.20 29.58
CA PRO A 152 8.95 24.52 30.81
C PRO A 152 9.29 25.60 31.85
N PRO A 153 8.81 25.48 33.09
CA PRO A 153 9.14 26.43 34.14
C PRO A 153 10.66 26.59 34.20
N GLU A 154 11.13 27.83 34.40
CA GLU A 154 12.56 28.18 34.36
C GLU A 154 13.40 27.17 35.17
N GLY A 155 14.22 26.37 34.48
CA GLY A 155 15.14 25.40 35.10
C GLY A 155 14.76 23.92 34.99
N GLU A 156 13.64 23.55 34.37
CA GLU A 156 13.39 22.14 34.02
C GLU A 156 14.11 21.76 32.73
N GLU A 157 15.10 20.86 32.84
CA GLU A 157 15.69 20.19 31.68
C GLU A 157 14.59 19.36 31.00
N VAL A 158 14.22 19.72 29.77
CA VAL A 158 13.36 18.86 28.94
C VAL A 158 14.15 17.57 28.74
N PRO A 159 13.66 16.42 29.21
CA PRO A 159 14.36 15.17 28.97
C PRO A 159 14.49 15.00 27.45
N GLU A 160 15.71 14.75 26.96
CA GLU A 160 15.96 14.44 25.55
C GLU A 160 16.00 12.91 25.40
N CYS A 161 15.19 12.33 24.50
CA CYS A 161 15.26 10.91 24.17
C CYS A 161 15.77 10.77 22.74
N ARG A 162 17.03 11.17 22.57
CA ARG A 162 17.71 11.15 21.28
C ARG A 162 18.23 9.76 20.96
N VAL A 163 17.86 9.27 19.78
CA VAL A 163 18.27 8.00 19.20
C VAL A 163 18.88 8.24 17.83
N ILE A 164 19.70 7.30 17.35
CA ILE A 164 20.18 7.30 15.96
C ILE A 164 19.32 6.33 15.17
N LEU A 165 18.61 6.85 14.16
CA LEU A 165 17.84 6.06 13.22
C LEU A 165 18.69 5.76 12.00
N SER A 166 18.70 4.50 11.58
CA SER A 166 19.32 4.07 10.32
C SER A 166 18.21 3.81 9.31
N ILE A 167 18.15 4.63 8.27
CA ILE A 167 17.15 4.56 7.21
C ILE A 167 17.75 3.76 6.06
N ASP A 168 17.09 2.66 5.68
CA ASP A 168 17.45 1.82 4.54
C ASP A 168 16.17 1.52 3.74
N VAL A 169 15.98 2.25 2.64
CA VAL A 169 14.76 2.20 1.83
C VAL A 169 15.12 2.01 0.37
N GLN A 170 14.66 0.90 -0.22
CA GLN A 170 14.79 0.62 -1.64
C GLN A 170 13.43 0.74 -2.34
N ILE A 171 13.33 1.62 -3.33
CA ILE A 171 12.16 1.77 -4.19
C ILE A 171 12.61 1.61 -5.64
N ALA A 172 12.10 0.57 -6.30
CA ALA A 172 12.52 0.17 -7.63
C ALA A 172 14.06 0.02 -7.73
N ASN A 173 14.71 0.82 -8.57
CA ASN A 173 16.16 0.86 -8.76
C ASN A 173 16.86 1.94 -7.92
N HIS A 174 16.13 2.66 -7.07
CA HIS A 174 16.68 3.68 -6.18
C HIS A 174 16.83 3.12 -4.77
N HIS A 175 17.94 3.46 -4.13
CA HIS A 175 18.26 2.99 -2.79
C HIS A 175 18.74 4.18 -1.95
N LEU A 176 17.98 4.49 -0.90
CA LEU A 176 18.30 5.51 0.07
C LEU A 176 18.85 4.83 1.33
N MET A 177 20.08 5.18 1.70
CA MET A 177 20.70 4.79 2.97
C MET A 177 21.14 6.06 3.70
N ASP A 178 20.64 6.27 4.90
CA ASP A 178 20.95 7.45 5.71
C ASP A 178 20.99 7.14 7.21
N HIS A 179 21.66 7.99 7.98
CA HIS A 179 21.69 7.94 9.44
C HIS A 179 21.31 9.32 9.99
N ILE A 180 20.23 9.37 10.77
CA ILE A 180 19.76 10.61 11.38
C ILE A 180 19.71 10.49 12.89
N GLU A 181 20.00 11.60 13.58
CA GLU A 181 19.69 11.73 15.00
C GLU A 181 18.23 12.20 15.13
N TRP A 182 17.45 11.48 15.94
CA TRP A 182 16.04 11.76 16.14
C TRP A 182 15.73 11.82 17.63
N ASP A 183 15.07 12.89 18.05
CA ASP A 183 14.51 12.98 19.40
C ASP A 183 13.08 12.45 19.39
N LEU A 184 12.82 11.38 20.16
CA LEU A 184 11.50 10.75 20.25
C LEU A 184 10.44 11.65 20.91
N MET A 185 10.86 12.71 21.60
CA MET A 185 9.96 13.73 22.14
C MET A 185 9.83 14.96 21.23
N SER A 186 10.43 14.94 20.04
CA SER A 186 10.32 16.04 19.07
C SER A 186 8.88 16.25 18.61
N PRO A 187 8.42 17.51 18.47
CA PRO A 187 7.12 17.81 17.85
C PRO A 187 7.12 17.63 16.33
N LEU A 188 8.29 17.43 15.70
CA LEU A 188 8.39 17.18 14.26
C LEU A 188 7.88 15.76 13.96
N THR A 189 6.79 15.63 13.20
CA THR A 189 6.27 14.30 12.86
C THR A 189 7.12 13.61 11.77
N PRO A 190 7.15 12.26 11.75
CA PRO A 190 7.83 11.51 10.70
C PRO A 190 7.36 11.87 9.28
N GLU A 191 6.08 12.16 9.07
CA GLU A 191 5.52 12.54 7.76
C GLU A 191 6.02 13.91 7.29
N ALA A 192 6.11 14.88 8.20
CA ALA A 192 6.63 16.22 7.91
C ALA A 192 8.12 16.17 7.54
N PHE A 193 8.90 15.39 8.30
CA PHE A 193 10.30 15.11 7.99
C PHE A 193 10.44 14.43 6.61
N SER A 194 9.69 13.35 6.38
CA SER A 194 9.76 12.57 5.13
C SER A 194 9.39 13.40 3.90
N THR A 195 8.40 14.30 4.01
CA THR A 195 8.02 15.21 2.93
C THR A 195 9.17 16.13 2.53
N THR A 196 9.86 16.70 3.52
CA THR A 196 11.00 17.59 3.28
C THR A 196 12.18 16.82 2.70
N LEU A 197 12.47 15.62 3.23
CA LEU A 197 13.54 14.76 2.75
C LEU A 197 13.33 14.38 1.28
N CYS A 198 12.12 13.93 0.91
CA CYS A 198 11.77 13.59 -0.46
C CYS A 198 11.86 14.81 -1.40
N ALA A 199 11.33 15.97 -0.99
CA ALA A 199 11.39 17.20 -1.80
C ALA A 199 12.83 17.69 -2.05
N SER A 200 13.73 17.47 -1.10
CA SER A 200 15.16 17.80 -1.26
C SER A 200 15.93 16.82 -2.15
N SER A 201 15.40 15.61 -2.32
CA SER A 201 16.10 14.49 -2.97
C SER A 201 15.80 14.33 -4.46
N GLY A 202 14.84 15.09 -5.02
CA GLY A 202 14.58 15.19 -6.47
C GLY A 202 13.19 14.72 -6.90
#